data_AF-A0A382SYB3-F1
#
_entry.id   AF-A0A382SYB3-F1
#
_cell.length_a   1.000
_cell.length_b   1.000
_cell.length_c   1.000
_cell.angle_alpha   90.00
_cell.angle_beta   90.00
_cell.angle_gamma   90.00
#
_symmetry.space_group_name_H-M   'P 1'
#
loop_
_entity.id
_entity.type
_entity.pdbx_description
1 polymer ?
#
loop_
_entity_poly.entity_id
_entity_poly.type
_entity_poly.pdbx_seq_one_letter_code
_entity_poly.pdbx_strand_id
1 'polypeptide(L)' 'HPKMMSVGLHCRLIGRPGRIQSLKKFLDYVLKHQEVWICKRIDIAKHWIKNYSDI' A
#
# COMPACT_ATOMS: atom_id res chain seq x y z
N HIS A 1 -5.61 -9.07 14.32
CA HIS A 1 -4.21 -9.12 13.87
C HIS A 1 -4.03 -8.25 12.62
N PRO A 2 -3.16 -7.23 12.65
CA PRO A 2 -2.81 -6.46 11.46
C PRO A 2 -2.26 -7.37 10.35
N LYS A 3 -2.60 -7.07 9.09
CA LYS A 3 -2.16 -7.79 7.90
C LYS A 3 -1.79 -6.78 6.80
N MET A 4 -1.14 -7.26 5.74
CA MET A 4 -0.72 -6.42 4.61
C MET A 4 -1.55 -6.68 3.36
N MET A 5 -1.68 -5.66 2.51
CA MET A 5 -2.26 -5.74 1.16
C MET A 5 -1.27 -5.13 0.17
N SER A 6 -1.04 -5.81 -0.96
CA SER A 6 -0.24 -5.28 -2.08
C SER A 6 -1.14 -4.78 -3.20
N VAL A 7 -0.80 -3.63 -3.79
CA VAL A 7 -1.51 -3.06 -4.95
C VAL A 7 -0.55 -2.96 -6.13
N GLY A 8 -0.73 -3.82 -7.13
CA GLY A 8 0.10 -3.86 -8.34
C GLY A 8 -0.39 -2.85 -9.39
N LEU A 9 0.49 -1.95 -9.83
CA LEU A 9 0.20 -0.94 -10.83
C LEU A 9 1.11 -1.10 -12.06
N HIS A 10 0.56 -0.87 -13.25
CA HIS A 10 1.31 -0.84 -14.50
C HIS A 10 1.00 0.46 -15.24
N CYS A 11 2.03 1.21 -15.66
CA CYS A 11 1.87 2.53 -16.29
C CYS A 11 0.91 2.49 -17.49
N ARG A 12 1.05 1.49 -18.38
CA ARG A 12 0.22 1.31 -19.58
C ARG A 12 -1.27 1.03 -19.31
N LEU A 13 -1.60 0.64 -18.08
CA LEU A 13 -2.95 0.29 -17.66
C LEU A 13 -3.54 1.39 -16.76
N ILE A 14 -2.93 1.65 -15.60
CA ILE A 14 -3.52 2.57 -14.62
C ILE A 14 -3.43 4.03 -15.06
N GLY A 15 -2.44 4.38 -15.90
CA GLY A 15 -2.29 5.74 -16.43
C GLY A 15 -3.36 6.14 -17.46
N ARG A 16 -4.22 5.20 -17.90
CA ARG A 16 -5.31 5.52 -18.83
C ARG A 16 -6.35 6.42 -18.13
N PRO A 17 -6.86 7.49 -18.75
CA PRO A 17 -7.83 8.41 -18.12
C PRO A 17 -9.05 7.72 -17.50
N GLY A 18 -9.60 6.69 -18.17
CA GLY A 18 -10.72 5.92 -17.63
C GLY A 18 -10.39 5.00 -16.45
N ARG A 19 -9.12 4.74 -16.17
CA ARG A 19 -8.67 3.82 -15.10
C ARG A 19 -8.05 4.53 -13.90
N ILE A 20 -7.39 5.67 -14.09
CA ILE A 20 -6.73 6.39 -12.98
C ILE A 20 -7.73 6.84 -11.90
N GLN A 21 -8.99 7.07 -12.27
CA GLN A 21 -10.03 7.47 -11.33
C GLN A 21 -10.31 6.42 -10.25
N SER A 22 -10.14 5.12 -10.53
CA SER A 22 -10.31 4.08 -9.52
C SER A 22 -9.19 4.10 -8.49
N LEU A 23 -7.94 4.35 -8.91
CA LEU A 23 -6.81 4.52 -8.00
C LEU A 23 -7.02 5.72 -7.08
N LYS A 24 -7.50 6.85 -7.63
CA LYS A 24 -7.82 8.04 -6.81
C LYS A 24 -8.89 7.72 -5.76
N LYS A 25 -10.00 7.09 -6.15
CA LYS A 25 -11.06 6.67 -5.21
C LYS A 25 -10.56 5.72 -4.14
N PHE A 26 -9.66 4.80 -4.48
CA PHE A 26 -9.03 3.89 -3.52
C PHE A 26 -8.17 4.65 -2.50
N LEU A 27 -7.35 5.60 -2.96
CA LEU A 27 -6.55 6.43 -2.05
C LEU A 27 -7.46 7.29 -1.14
N ASP A 28 -8.50 7.92 -1.71
CA ASP A 28 -9.49 8.68 -0.93
C ASP A 28 -10.21 7.82 0.11
N TYR A 29 -10.45 6.53 -0.18
CA TYR A 29 -11.04 5.59 0.76
C TYR A 29 -10.07 5.24 1.88
N VAL A 30 -8.85 4.81 1.54
CA VAL A 30 -7.86 4.38 2.53
C VAL A 30 -7.47 5.51 3.48
N LEU A 31 -7.34 6.74 2.97
CA LEU A 31 -6.98 7.91 3.79
C LEU A 31 -8.07 8.32 4.80
N LYS A 32 -9.30 7.81 4.69
CA LYS A 32 -10.37 8.05 5.68
C LYS A 32 -10.31 7.11 6.88
N HIS A 33 -9.55 6.02 6.78
CA HIS A 33 -9.43 5.05 7.86
C HIS A 33 -8.22 5.39 8.73
N GLN A 34 -8.40 5.30 10.06
CA GLN A 34 -7.29 5.41 11.00
C GLN A 34 -6.44 4.13 10.99
N GLU A 35 -5.19 4.26 11.44
CA GLU A 35 -4.26 3.14 11.62
C GLU A 35 -3.89 2.37 10.34
N VAL A 36 -4.01 3.01 9.17
CA VAL A 36 -3.50 2.44 7.91
C VAL A 36 -2.07 2.90 7.63
N TRP A 37 -1.17 1.93 7.45
CA TRP A 37 0.23 2.19 7.11
C TRP A 37 0.48 2.07 5.60
N ILE A 38 0.51 3.21 4.90
CA ILE A 38 0.96 3.28 3.50
C ILE A 38 2.48 3.37 3.48
N CYS A 39 3.15 2.34 2.98
CA CYS A 39 4.60 2.22 3.08
C CYS A 39 5.27 1.63 1.85
N LYS A 40 6.59 1.81 1.74
CA LYS A 40 7.40 1.11 0.74
C LYS A 40 7.72 -0.29 1.26
N ARG A 41 7.99 -1.23 0.34
CA ARG A 41 8.39 -2.60 0.71
C ARG A 41 9.63 -2.64 1.61
N ILE A 42 10.57 -1.71 1.44
CA ILE A 42 11.77 -1.59 2.27
C ILE A 42 11.44 -1.23 3.73
N ASP A 43 10.38 -0.46 3.97
CA ASP A 43 9.99 -0.08 5.32
C ASP A 43 9.37 -1.27 6.06
N ILE A 44 8.60 -2.11 5.35
CA ILE A 44 8.11 -3.40 5.85
C ILE A 44 9.28 -4.30 6.23
N ALA A 45 10.29 -4.43 5.35
CA ALA A 45 11.48 -5.24 5.62
C ALA A 45 12.22 -4.75 6.88
N LYS A 46 12.45 -3.44 7.00
CA LYS A 46 13.06 -2.83 8.20
C LYS A 46 12.23 -3.05 9.45
N HIS A 47 10.91 -2.91 9.36
CA HIS A 47 10.00 -3.21 10.47
C HIS A 47 10.10 -4.67 10.90
N TRP A 48 10.20 -5.60 9.95
CA TRP A 48 10.30 -7.02 10.26
C TRP A 48 11.62 -7.36 10.96
N ILE A 49 12.75 -6.89 10.41
CA ILE A 49 14.08 -7.06 11.01
C ILE A 49 14.10 -6.42 12.40
N LYS A 50 13.52 -5.24 12.59
CA LYS A 50 13.57 -4.57 13.90
C LYS A 50 12.76 -5.29 14.99
N ASN A 51 11.62 -5.89 14.66
CA ASN A 51 10.66 -6.38 15.66
C ASN A 51 10.59 -7.91 15.75
N TYR A 52 11.16 -8.64 14.78
CA TYR A 52 11.04 -10.10 14.65
C TYR A 52 12.34 -10.77 14.21
N SER A 53 13.50 -10.15 14.40
CA SER A 53 14.80 -10.73 14.02
C SER A 53 15.37 -11.72 15.02
N ASP A 54 14.84 -11.79 16.25
CA ASP A 54 15.30 -12.72 17.29
C ASP A 54 14.73 -14.15 17.11
N ILE A 55 14.67 -14.63 15.87
CA ILE A 55 14.34 -16.03 15.52
C ILE A 55 15.59 -16.70 14.97
#